data_AF-A0A2D0JQF7-F1
#
_entry.id   AF-A0A2D0JQF7-F1
#
_cell.length_a   1.000
_cell.length_b   1.000
_cell.length_c   1.000
_cell.angle_alpha   90.00
_cell.angle_beta   90.00
_cell.angle_gamma   90.00
#
_symmetry.space_group_name_H-M   'P 1'
#
loop_
_entity.id
_entity.type
_entity.pdbx_description
1 polymer ?
#
loop_
_entity_poly.entity_id
_entity_poly.type
_entity_poly.pdbx_seq_one_letter_code
_entity_poly.pdbx_strand_id
1 'polypeptide(L)'
;MKNKCKYFFRKPWLVLFFIIIFIMWVLFPSTLFFGNWNKCFEEKGEDGQYTAVVYKKLPISPYAMWKYVILGDKYFIVLYDNKNRDIWKSSPFTSISYGAFSASFSLPTANKDAFIYPTNDGYEVIYVNKLK
;
A
#
# COMPACT_ATOMS: atom_id res chain seq x y z
N MET A 1 32.98 22.81 14.65
CA MET A 1 32.04 21.97 13.86
C MET A 1 31.97 22.27 12.35
N LYS A 2 32.77 23.19 11.77
CA LYS A 2 32.65 23.57 10.33
C LYS A 2 33.36 22.64 9.32
N ASN A 3 34.27 21.75 9.75
CA ASN A 3 35.13 21.01 8.83
C ASN A 3 34.57 19.68 8.29
N LYS A 4 33.51 19.11 8.89
CA LYS A 4 32.96 17.82 8.44
C LYS A 4 32.12 17.93 7.16
N CYS A 5 31.45 19.07 6.94
CA CYS A 5 30.60 19.27 5.75
C CYS A 5 31.44 19.36 4.45
N LYS A 6 32.66 19.91 4.53
CA LYS A 6 33.58 20.03 3.40
C LYS A 6 34.09 18.67 2.88
N TYR A 7 34.08 17.64 3.72
CA TYR A 7 34.57 16.31 3.36
C TYR A 7 33.56 15.52 2.52
N PHE A 8 32.27 15.75 2.73
CA PHE A 8 31.18 15.12 1.98
C PHE A 8 31.18 15.53 0.50
N PHE A 9 31.45 16.81 0.21
CA PHE A 9 31.53 17.35 -1.15
C PHE A 9 32.82 17.00 -1.91
N ARG A 10 33.83 16.40 -1.26
CA ARG A 10 35.09 16.00 -1.94
C ARG A 10 34.95 14.72 -2.78
N LYS A 11 33.88 13.95 -2.58
CA LYS A 11 33.60 12.73 -3.34
C LYS A 11 32.29 12.93 -4.12
N PRO A 12 32.34 13.50 -5.34
CA PRO A 12 31.13 13.86 -6.10
C PRO A 12 30.23 12.65 -6.36
N TRP A 13 30.80 11.45 -6.44
CA TRP A 13 30.04 10.21 -6.60
C TRP A 13 29.16 9.86 -5.39
N LEU A 14 29.60 10.12 -4.16
CA LEU A 14 28.76 9.91 -2.97
C LEU A 14 27.60 10.90 -2.95
N VAL A 15 27.86 12.17 -3.28
CA VAL A 15 26.81 13.20 -3.39
C VAL A 15 25.78 12.78 -4.44
N LEU A 16 26.22 12.32 -5.62
CA LEU A 16 25.33 11.83 -6.67
C LEU A 16 24.48 10.64 -6.21
N PHE A 17 25.10 9.68 -5.51
CA PHE A 17 24.38 8.53 -4.95
C PHE A 17 23.29 8.94 -3.96
N PHE A 18 23.59 9.87 -3.04
CA PHE A 18 22.58 10.39 -2.10
C PHE A 18 21.48 11.18 -2.80
N ILE A 19 21.79 11.94 -3.85
CA ILE A 19 20.79 12.63 -4.68
C ILE A 19 19.85 11.61 -5.34
N ILE A 20 20.39 10.53 -5.92
CA ILE A 20 19.57 9.49 -6.54
C ILE A 20 18.65 8.83 -5.52
N ILE A 21 19.17 8.45 -4.35
CA ILE A 21 18.35 7.90 -3.25
C ILE A 21 17.26 8.88 -2.84
N PHE A 22 17.60 10.17 -2.71
CA PHE A 22 16.64 11.20 -2.33
C PHE A 22 15.53 11.35 -3.38
N ILE A 23 15.88 11.41 -4.67
CA ILE A 23 14.92 11.46 -5.77
C ILE A 23 14.02 10.22 -5.76
N MET A 24 14.59 9.03 -5.57
CA MET A 24 13.80 7.81 -5.43
C MET A 24 12.85 7.89 -4.23
N TRP A 25 13.33 8.31 -3.06
CA TRP A 25 12.48 8.44 -1.88
C TRP A 25 11.36 9.47 -2.09
N VAL A 26 11.62 10.57 -2.81
CA VAL A 26 10.60 11.57 -3.14
C VAL A 26 9.52 10.99 -4.04
N LEU A 27 9.90 10.24 -5.08
CA LEU A 27 8.98 9.80 -6.14
C LEU A 27 8.21 8.52 -5.82
N PHE A 28 8.80 7.59 -5.06
CA PHE A 28 8.14 6.31 -4.80
C PHE A 28 7.12 6.43 -3.64
N PRO A 29 5.86 6.03 -3.84
CA PRO A 29 4.84 6.05 -2.79
C PRO A 29 5.19 4.99 -1.74
N SER A 30 5.87 5.43 -0.68
CA SER A 30 6.29 4.57 0.41
C SER A 30 5.33 4.78 1.57
N THR A 31 4.69 3.69 2.00
CA THR A 31 3.71 3.70 3.10
C THR A 31 4.05 2.59 4.08
N LEU A 32 3.82 2.86 5.37
CA LEU A 32 3.92 1.84 6.42
C LEU A 32 2.53 1.32 6.78
N PHE A 33 2.49 0.03 7.12
CA PHE A 33 1.35 -0.57 7.80
C PHE A 33 1.84 -1.54 8.88
N PHE A 34 1.16 -1.55 10.02
CA PHE A 34 1.61 -2.24 11.24
C PHE A 34 0.46 -3.00 11.88
N GLY A 35 0.18 -4.21 11.38
CA GLY A 35 -0.80 -5.13 11.98
C GLY A 35 -2.07 -4.41 12.44
N ASN A 36 -2.47 -4.60 13.68
CA ASN A 36 -3.72 -4.00 14.20
C ASN A 36 -3.67 -2.48 14.40
N TRP A 37 -2.52 -1.80 14.36
CA TRP A 37 -2.43 -0.40 14.76
C TRP A 37 -3.12 0.56 13.78
N ASN A 38 -3.02 0.29 12.48
CA ASN A 38 -3.64 1.10 11.44
C ASN A 38 -4.77 0.37 10.70
N LYS A 39 -5.30 -0.69 11.29
CA LYS A 39 -6.43 -1.45 10.76
C LYS A 39 -7.72 -0.64 10.91
N CYS A 40 -8.46 -0.48 9.82
CA CYS A 40 -9.73 0.25 9.80
C CYS A 40 -10.92 -0.69 9.71
N PHE A 41 -10.83 -1.69 8.84
CA PHE A 41 -11.94 -2.56 8.52
C PHE A 41 -11.43 -3.96 8.19
N GLU A 42 -12.22 -4.97 8.52
CA GLU A 42 -11.98 -6.37 8.21
C GLU A 42 -13.28 -6.99 7.74
N GLU A 43 -13.21 -7.67 6.60
CA GLU A 43 -14.30 -8.48 6.08
C GLU A 43 -13.81 -9.91 5.87
N LYS A 44 -14.55 -10.85 6.46
CA LYS A 44 -14.29 -12.28 6.32
C LYS A 44 -15.23 -12.84 5.28
N GLY A 45 -14.69 -13.68 4.39
CA GLY A 45 -15.48 -14.39 3.41
C GLY A 45 -16.46 -15.35 4.08
N GLU A 46 -17.58 -15.62 3.42
CA GLU A 46 -18.62 -16.51 3.95
C GLU A 46 -18.11 -17.93 4.27
N ASP A 47 -17.12 -18.41 3.51
CA ASP A 47 -16.50 -19.72 3.68
C ASP A 47 -15.29 -19.72 4.64
N GLY A 48 -14.93 -18.55 5.18
CA GLY A 48 -13.78 -18.37 6.06
C GLY A 48 -12.42 -18.62 5.41
N GLN A 49 -12.35 -18.78 4.08
CA GLN A 49 -11.08 -19.09 3.40
C GLN A 49 -10.18 -17.87 3.24
N TYR A 50 -10.80 -16.69 3.09
CA TYR A 50 -10.10 -15.43 2.84
C TYR A 50 -10.64 -14.32 3.72
N THR A 51 -9.76 -13.38 4.04
CA THR A 51 -10.10 -12.18 4.81
C THR A 51 -9.49 -10.96 4.13
N ALA A 52 -10.31 -9.98 3.76
CA ALA A 52 -9.82 -8.68 3.31
C ALA A 52 -9.71 -7.74 4.51
N VAL A 53 -8.56 -7.09 4.63
CA VAL A 53 -8.32 -6.09 5.68
C VAL A 53 -7.94 -4.77 5.02
N VAL A 54 -8.65 -3.73 5.40
CA VAL A 54 -8.36 -2.35 5.01
C VAL A 54 -7.54 -1.70 6.11
N TYR A 55 -6.41 -1.13 5.74
CA TYR A 55 -5.59 -0.34 6.64
C TYR A 55 -5.47 1.10 6.15
N LYS A 56 -5.31 2.00 7.11
CA LYS A 56 -4.97 3.40 6.85
C LYS A 56 -3.49 3.53 6.51
N LYS A 57 -3.17 4.10 5.36
CA LYS A 57 -1.81 4.38 4.91
C LYS A 57 -1.12 5.35 5.89
N LEU A 58 0.11 5.01 6.29
CA LEU A 58 1.02 5.94 6.99
C LEU A 58 2.09 6.39 5.98
N PRO A 59 1.93 7.55 5.33
CA PRO A 59 2.86 8.01 4.30
C PRO A 59 4.23 8.33 4.89
N ILE A 60 5.28 7.78 4.30
CA ILE A 60 6.68 8.05 4.69
C ILE A 60 7.50 8.68 3.56
N SER A 61 6.93 8.87 2.37
CA SER A 61 7.54 9.66 1.30
C SER A 61 6.74 10.93 1.00
N PRO A 62 7.39 11.98 0.48
CA PRO A 62 6.71 13.19 0.02
C PRO A 62 5.57 12.93 -0.97
N TYR A 63 5.78 12.06 -1.96
CA TYR A 63 4.73 11.71 -2.92
C TYR A 63 3.55 10.99 -2.26
N ALA A 64 3.80 10.04 -1.35
CA ALA A 64 2.73 9.38 -0.60
C ALA A 64 1.96 10.37 0.29
N MET A 65 2.66 11.33 0.91
CA MET A 65 2.04 12.37 1.73
C MET A 65 1.16 13.29 0.89
N TRP A 66 1.63 13.68 -0.30
CA TRP A 66 0.84 14.46 -1.25
C TRP A 66 -0.43 13.74 -1.68
N LYS A 67 -0.35 12.46 -2.08
CA LYS A 67 -1.54 11.64 -2.40
C LYS A 67 -2.49 11.52 -1.20
N TYR A 68 -1.96 11.31 0.00
CA TYR A 68 -2.74 11.15 1.22
C TYR A 68 -3.54 12.42 1.58
N VAL A 69 -2.90 13.59 1.51
CA VAL A 69 -3.51 14.88 1.89
C VAL A 69 -4.40 15.44 0.79
N ILE A 70 -3.93 15.42 -0.46
CA ILE A 70 -4.58 16.12 -1.58
C ILE A 70 -5.59 15.23 -2.30
N LEU A 71 -5.25 13.97 -2.57
CA LEU A 71 -6.11 13.04 -3.33
C LEU A 71 -7.00 12.17 -2.43
N GLY A 72 -6.86 12.28 -1.11
CA GLY A 72 -7.61 11.46 -0.16
C GLY A 72 -7.29 9.96 -0.24
N ASP A 73 -6.13 9.61 -0.81
CA ASP A 73 -5.64 8.23 -0.93
C ASP A 73 -5.10 7.74 0.43
N LYS A 74 -6.03 7.35 1.30
CA LYS A 74 -5.74 7.09 2.72
C LYS A 74 -5.74 5.62 3.07
N TYR A 75 -6.14 4.74 2.16
CA TYR A 75 -6.37 3.33 2.47
C TYR A 75 -5.60 2.40 1.55
N PHE A 76 -5.28 1.22 2.07
CA PHE A 76 -4.74 0.11 1.30
C PHE A 76 -5.41 -1.19 1.76
N ILE A 77 -5.47 -2.17 0.88
CA ILE A 77 -6.15 -3.44 1.11
C ILE A 77 -5.12 -4.56 1.10
N VAL A 78 -5.23 -5.47 2.07
CA VAL A 78 -4.52 -6.74 2.10
C VAL A 78 -5.52 -7.87 2.05
N LEU A 79 -5.23 -8.88 1.24
CA LEU A 79 -5.93 -10.14 1.26
C LEU A 79 -5.10 -11.15 2.04
N TYR A 80 -5.73 -11.78 3.03
CA TYR A 80 -5.16 -12.85 3.84
C TYR A 80 -5.83 -14.18 3.55
N ASP A 81 -5.08 -15.27 3.68
CA ASP A 81 -5.63 -16.62 3.70
C ASP A 81 -6.16 -17.02 5.10
N ASN A 82 -6.80 -18.19 5.17
CA ASN A 82 -7.30 -18.78 6.41
C ASN A 82 -6.24 -19.06 7.50
N LYS A 83 -4.95 -18.95 7.17
CA LYS A 83 -3.81 -19.06 8.10
C LYS A 83 -3.26 -17.69 8.50
N ASN A 84 -3.96 -16.60 8.19
CA ASN A 84 -3.51 -15.21 8.38
C ASN A 84 -2.21 -14.86 7.64
N ARG A 85 -1.90 -15.54 6.53
CA ARG A 85 -0.77 -15.18 5.67
C ARG A 85 -1.21 -14.17 4.63
N ASP A 86 -0.38 -13.16 4.39
CA ASP A 86 -0.63 -12.14 3.38
C ASP A 86 -0.39 -12.72 1.99
N ILE A 87 -1.48 -12.97 1.25
CA ILE A 87 -1.40 -13.52 -0.10
C ILE A 87 -1.36 -12.44 -1.17
N TRP A 88 -1.89 -11.25 -0.88
CA TRP A 88 -1.87 -10.13 -1.81
C TRP A 88 -2.05 -8.78 -1.12
N LYS A 89 -1.52 -7.71 -1.74
CA LYS A 89 -1.62 -6.32 -1.28
C LYS A 89 -1.92 -5.39 -2.45
N SER A 90 -2.78 -4.41 -2.23
CA SER A 90 -3.04 -3.35 -3.21
C SER A 90 -1.76 -2.59 -3.52
N SER A 91 -1.56 -2.24 -4.80
CA SER A 91 -0.42 -1.45 -5.22
C SER A 91 -0.36 -0.12 -4.45
N PRO A 92 0.84 0.35 -4.05
CA PRO A 92 0.98 1.64 -3.41
C PRO A 92 0.60 2.82 -4.33
N PHE A 93 0.49 2.57 -5.64
CA PHE A 93 -0.02 3.53 -6.62
C PHE A 93 -1.55 3.55 -6.72
N THR A 94 -2.23 2.45 -6.37
CA THR A 94 -3.70 2.38 -6.39
C THR A 94 -4.26 3.31 -5.32
N SER A 95 -5.19 4.17 -5.74
CA SER A 95 -5.82 5.15 -4.87
C SER A 95 -7.11 4.60 -4.29
N ILE A 96 -7.23 4.60 -2.97
CA ILE A 96 -8.40 4.06 -2.26
C ILE A 96 -8.82 5.05 -1.19
N SER A 97 -10.01 5.62 -1.37
CA SER A 97 -10.65 6.57 -0.46
C SER A 97 -11.67 5.85 0.44
N TYR A 98 -12.18 6.58 1.43
CA TYR A 98 -13.20 6.07 2.33
C TYR A 98 -14.48 5.68 1.58
N GLY A 99 -14.92 6.55 0.65
CA GLY A 99 -16.09 6.28 -0.17
C GLY A 99 -15.92 5.03 -1.03
N ALA A 100 -14.73 4.85 -1.63
CA ALA A 100 -14.42 3.66 -2.42
C ALA A 100 -14.53 2.39 -1.58
N PHE A 101 -13.78 2.27 -0.47
CA PHE A 101 -13.79 1.01 0.28
C PHE A 101 -15.13 0.73 0.99
N SER A 102 -15.95 1.75 1.23
CA SER A 102 -17.31 1.57 1.77
C SER A 102 -18.29 0.91 0.80
N ALA A 103 -17.92 0.76 -0.49
CA ALA A 103 -18.76 0.18 -1.53
C ALA A 103 -18.83 -1.37 -1.53
N SER A 104 -18.38 -2.01 -0.45
CA SER A 104 -18.27 -3.46 -0.25
C SER A 104 -17.23 -4.16 -1.11
N PHE A 105 -16.82 -5.35 -0.66
CA PHE A 105 -15.87 -6.23 -1.32
C PHE A 105 -16.59 -7.47 -1.86
N SER A 106 -16.01 -8.10 -2.89
CA SER A 106 -16.39 -9.46 -3.27
C SER A 106 -15.19 -10.37 -3.03
N LEU A 107 -15.25 -11.14 -1.95
CA LEU A 107 -14.18 -12.04 -1.55
C LEU A 107 -14.18 -13.32 -2.40
N PRO A 108 -12.98 -13.87 -2.71
CA PRO A 108 -12.88 -15.19 -3.30
C PRO A 108 -13.50 -16.23 -2.38
N THR A 109 -13.98 -17.32 -2.96
CA THR A 109 -14.45 -18.50 -2.25
C THR A 109 -13.83 -19.76 -2.83
N ALA A 110 -14.09 -20.92 -2.22
CA ALA A 110 -13.66 -22.22 -2.76
C ALA A 110 -14.05 -22.43 -4.26
N ASN A 111 -15.15 -21.82 -4.71
CA ASN A 111 -15.66 -21.97 -6.08
C ASN A 111 -15.44 -20.73 -6.97
N LYS A 112 -14.95 -19.61 -6.41
CA LYS A 112 -14.69 -18.35 -7.13
C LYS A 112 -13.32 -17.83 -6.77
N ASP A 113 -12.43 -17.72 -7.74
CA ASP A 113 -11.04 -17.29 -7.55
C ASP A 113 -10.84 -15.77 -7.62
N ALA A 114 -11.87 -15.01 -8.01
CA ALA A 114 -11.79 -13.57 -8.15
C ALA A 114 -11.98 -12.83 -6.81
N PHE A 115 -11.03 -11.97 -6.45
CA PHE A 115 -11.21 -10.92 -5.45
C PHE A 115 -11.50 -9.61 -6.18
N ILE A 116 -12.67 -9.03 -5.92
CA ILE A 116 -13.09 -7.75 -6.49
C ILE A 116 -13.07 -6.73 -5.36
N TYR A 117 -12.34 -5.65 -5.56
CA TYR A 117 -12.24 -4.59 -4.57
C TYR A 117 -12.40 -3.21 -5.20
N PRO A 118 -13.02 -2.28 -4.47
CA PRO A 118 -13.19 -0.91 -4.93
C PRO A 118 -11.90 -0.11 -4.82
N THR A 119 -11.75 0.82 -5.75
CA THR A 119 -10.70 1.84 -5.84
C THR A 119 -11.37 3.19 -6.14
N ASN A 120 -10.61 4.27 -6.15
CA ASN A 120 -11.14 5.57 -6.57
C ASN A 120 -11.54 5.60 -8.05
N ASP A 121 -11.03 4.68 -8.86
CA ASP A 121 -11.24 4.62 -10.31
C ASP A 121 -12.27 3.54 -10.71
N GLY A 122 -12.99 2.95 -9.75
CA GLY A 122 -13.97 1.89 -9.97
C GLY A 122 -13.61 0.61 -9.21
N TYR A 123 -13.76 -0.55 -9.84
CA TYR A 123 -13.40 -1.84 -9.24
C TYR A 123 -12.21 -2.45 -9.96
N GLU A 124 -11.28 -3.01 -9.18
CA GLU A 124 -10.20 -3.85 -9.70
C GLU A 124 -10.47 -5.31 -9.32
N VAL A 125 -9.95 -6.22 -10.14
CA VAL A 125 -10.12 -7.67 -9.98
C VAL A 125 -8.76 -8.34 -10.00
N ILE A 126 -8.53 -9.20 -9.02
CA ILE A 126 -7.40 -10.12 -9.03
C ILE A 126 -7.90 -11.56 -8.97
N TYR A 127 -7.14 -12.48 -9.56
CA TYR A 127 -7.45 -13.90 -9.54
C TYR A 127 -6.44 -14.62 -8.65
N VAL A 128 -6.90 -15.20 -7.54
CA VAL A 128 -6.02 -15.78 -6.51
C VAL A 128 -5.21 -16.97 -7.04
N ASN A 129 -5.76 -17.71 -8.01
CA ASN A 129 -5.03 -18.81 -8.67
C ASN A 129 -3.79 -18.35 -9.47
N LYS A 130 -3.75 -17.09 -9.91
CA LYS A 130 -2.62 -16.49 -10.65
C LYS A 130 -1.55 -15.90 -9.73
N LEU A 131 -1.76 -15.92 -8.40
CA LEU A 131 -0.80 -15.45 -7.41
C LEU A 131 0.19 -16.54 -6.96
N LYS A 132 0.02 -17.77 -7.44
CA LYS A 132 0.90 -18.92 -7.16
C LYS A 132 2.02 -19.05 -8.18
#